data_AF-A0A9W7D639-F1
#
_entry.id   AF-A0A9W7D639-F1
#
_cell.length_a   1.000
_cell.length_b   1.000
_cell.length_c   1.000
_cell.angle_alpha   90.00
_cell.angle_beta   90.00
_cell.angle_gamma   90.00
#
_symmetry.space_group_name_H-M   'P 1'
#
loop_
_entity.id
_entity.type
_entity.pdbx_description
1 polymer ?
#
loop_
_entity_poly.entity_id
_entity_poly.type
_entity_poly.pdbx_seq_one_letter_code
_entity_poly.pdbx_strand_id
1 'polypeptide(L)'
;METESGFLYNSDKKELLGTILPQILRDLTLHGECTIPVDTANIINLKLFPTLQDPAPVFEYQVPVAIRDLRALLENSAEWDLALQQIVPFIDGVRYVKRISLEAEVEIAIVKKCVRQLLYYGCVTLIDIFLHSNIYANTPKIALLANDPKLQAECAVYIAKSGHAPPSFARIFALYCSVQPSLRMSDFCVVYSESLVLIDVRRFITFGLIHGFLRRVHRYPIYIDRNLPGASPQQQQQAQAPPQTQQQQGGQQKGRPYAMSTNSPSLSGMNPISAVPSSTLPGGGSAASGGGNGNGAGSNGAGNISSMSSTKRAQATKGNQLEKDVLRMMDGGHHTDEICSKFLLRFTDVESTIQMTPNCFAVHK
;
A
#
# COMPACT_ATOMS: atom_id res chain seq x y z
N MET A 1 -34.85 27.62 15.83
CA MET A 1 -34.77 29.09 16.02
C MET A 1 -35.82 29.87 15.24
N GLU A 2 -35.60 30.33 14.00
CA GLU A 2 -36.45 31.38 13.39
C GLU A 2 -37.93 31.01 13.25
N THR A 3 -38.21 29.85 12.64
CA THR A 3 -39.57 29.32 12.43
C THR A 3 -40.32 28.97 13.71
N GLU A 4 -39.63 28.89 14.85
CA GLU A 4 -40.18 28.43 16.14
C GLU A 4 -40.34 29.57 17.14
N SER A 5 -39.48 30.60 17.07
CA SER A 5 -39.44 31.65 18.09
C SER A 5 -39.25 33.08 17.55
N GLY A 6 -39.27 33.27 16.21
CA GLY A 6 -39.20 34.60 15.57
C GLY A 6 -37.93 35.37 15.92
N PHE A 7 -36.80 34.67 15.88
CA PHE A 7 -35.54 35.09 16.50
C PHE A 7 -34.93 36.36 15.88
N LEU A 8 -35.11 36.58 14.58
CA LEU A 8 -34.67 37.76 13.82
C LEU A 8 -35.79 38.80 13.66
N TYR A 9 -37.05 38.39 13.81
CA TYR A 9 -38.21 39.29 13.81
C TYR A 9 -38.36 40.07 15.12
N ASN A 10 -38.08 39.44 16.26
CA ASN A 10 -38.08 40.12 17.56
C ASN A 10 -36.75 40.88 17.78
N SER A 11 -36.82 42.19 18.04
CA SER A 11 -35.67 43.05 18.27
C SER A 11 -34.80 42.60 19.45
N ASP A 12 -35.41 42.15 20.55
CA ASP A 12 -34.69 41.77 21.78
C ASP A 12 -33.78 40.56 21.55
N LYS A 13 -34.29 39.59 20.76
CA LYS A 13 -33.55 38.38 20.34
C LYS A 13 -32.49 38.69 19.28
N LYS A 14 -32.75 39.69 18.45
CA LYS A 14 -31.80 40.18 17.45
C LYS A 14 -30.60 40.92 18.08
N GLU A 15 -30.78 41.61 19.21
CA GLU A 15 -29.67 42.15 19.99
C GLU A 15 -28.83 41.05 20.65
N LEU A 16 -29.46 39.96 21.12
CA LEU A 16 -28.76 38.78 21.65
C LEU A 16 -27.84 38.12 20.61
N LEU A 17 -28.18 38.16 19.31
CA LEU A 17 -27.26 37.73 18.25
C LEU A 17 -25.96 38.55 18.21
N GLY A 18 -26.03 39.83 18.57
CA GLY A 18 -24.90 40.76 18.65
C GLY A 18 -23.92 40.45 19.79
N THR A 19 -24.36 39.76 20.85
CA THR A 19 -23.47 39.27 21.93
C THR A 19 -23.01 37.84 21.70
N ILE A 20 -23.87 36.98 21.12
CA ILE A 20 -23.53 35.59 20.78
C ILE A 20 -22.44 35.51 19.71
N LEU A 21 -22.50 36.28 18.61
CA LEU A 21 -21.53 36.15 17.52
C LEU A 21 -20.07 36.47 17.94
N PRO A 22 -19.78 37.55 18.71
CA PRO A 22 -18.45 37.77 19.27
C PRO A 22 -18.01 36.69 20.28
N GLN A 23 -18.95 36.06 20.99
CA GLN A 23 -18.63 34.93 21.87
C GLN A 23 -18.26 33.69 21.05
N ILE A 24 -19.06 33.29 20.06
CA ILE A 24 -18.72 32.18 19.14
C ILE A 24 -17.34 32.38 18.53
N LEU A 25 -17.05 33.58 18.02
CA LEU A 25 -15.75 33.89 17.42
C LEU A 25 -14.60 33.72 18.42
N ARG A 26 -14.77 34.19 19.66
CA ARG A 26 -13.75 34.08 20.71
C ARG A 26 -13.52 32.63 21.12
N ASP A 27 -14.60 31.91 21.41
CA ASP A 27 -14.56 30.57 21.98
C ASP A 27 -14.01 29.57 20.94
N LEU A 28 -14.44 29.68 19.67
CA LEU A 28 -13.85 28.90 18.56
C LEU A 28 -12.37 29.25 18.29
N THR A 29 -11.95 30.50 18.49
CA THR A 29 -10.53 30.90 18.31
C THR A 29 -9.63 30.40 19.45
N LEU A 30 -10.15 30.31 20.68
CA LEU A 30 -9.38 29.89 21.86
C LEU A 30 -9.38 28.37 22.09
N HIS A 31 -10.52 27.72 21.85
CA HIS A 31 -10.75 26.32 22.24
C HIS A 31 -11.05 25.39 21.07
N GLY A 32 -11.37 25.94 19.88
CA GLY A 32 -11.79 25.15 18.72
C GLY A 32 -13.21 24.56 18.85
N GLU A 33 -13.89 24.76 19.97
CA GLU A 33 -15.27 24.35 20.20
C GLU A 33 -16.03 25.39 21.02
N CYS A 34 -17.34 25.46 20.81
CA CYS A 34 -18.22 26.46 21.40
C CYS A 34 -19.61 25.86 21.62
N THR A 35 -20.12 25.97 22.85
CA THR A 35 -21.42 25.48 23.27
C THR A 35 -22.16 26.62 23.96
N ILE A 36 -23.14 27.22 23.26
CA ILE A 36 -23.92 28.36 23.77
C ILE A 36 -25.41 27.99 23.80
N PRO A 37 -26.05 27.90 24.98
CA PRO A 37 -27.51 27.89 25.07
C PRO A 37 -28.04 29.28 24.72
N VAL A 38 -28.96 29.34 23.76
CA VAL A 38 -29.53 30.60 23.23
C VAL A 38 -30.92 30.86 23.81
N ASP A 39 -31.72 29.81 23.96
CA ASP A 39 -32.96 29.82 24.74
C ASP A 39 -33.15 28.45 25.42
N THR A 40 -34.32 28.21 26.03
CA THR A 40 -34.62 26.96 26.76
C THR A 40 -34.77 25.73 25.86
N ALA A 41 -34.76 25.88 24.53
CA ALA A 41 -34.88 24.80 23.56
C ALA A 41 -33.73 24.73 22.54
N ASN A 42 -33.01 25.84 22.30
CA ASN A 42 -31.98 25.96 21.27
C ASN A 42 -30.58 26.10 21.91
N ILE A 43 -29.70 25.13 21.65
CA ILE A 43 -28.27 25.17 22.01
C ILE A 43 -27.43 25.11 20.73
N ILE A 44 -26.56 26.10 20.54
CA ILE A 44 -25.59 26.13 19.45
C ILE A 44 -24.35 25.36 19.89
N ASN A 45 -24.12 24.19 19.28
CA ASN A 45 -22.91 23.40 19.42
C ASN A 45 -22.07 23.50 18.13
N LEU A 46 -20.86 24.04 18.22
CA LEU A 46 -19.94 24.22 17.10
C LEU A 46 -18.57 23.64 17.45
N LYS A 47 -17.95 22.93 16.50
CA LYS A 47 -16.61 22.35 16.67
C LYS A 47 -15.81 22.44 15.37
N LEU A 48 -14.64 23.07 15.45
CA LEU A 48 -13.65 23.16 14.38
C LEU A 48 -12.83 21.88 14.37
N PHE A 49 -13.12 21.00 13.40
CA PHE A 49 -12.27 19.85 13.12
C PHE A 49 -11.10 20.29 12.23
N PRO A 50 -9.85 19.89 12.54
CA PRO A 50 -8.71 20.21 11.69
C PRO A 50 -8.86 19.53 10.32
N THR A 51 -8.75 20.30 9.25
CA THR A 51 -8.77 19.79 7.87
C THR A 51 -7.44 19.10 7.55
N LEU A 52 -7.35 17.82 7.91
CA LEU A 52 -6.22 16.96 7.57
C LEU A 52 -6.25 16.62 6.07
N GLN A 53 -5.08 16.41 5.47
CA GLN A 53 -4.99 16.07 4.04
C GLN A 53 -5.38 14.60 3.79
N ASP A 54 -6.05 14.35 2.67
CA ASP A 54 -6.36 13.00 2.19
C ASP A 54 -5.07 12.16 2.04
N PRO A 55 -4.89 11.07 2.81
CA PRO A 55 -3.68 10.25 2.71
C PRO A 55 -3.62 9.51 1.38
N ALA A 56 -2.39 9.30 0.90
CA ALA A 56 -2.07 8.54 -0.29
C ALA A 56 -2.72 7.14 -0.28
N PRO A 57 -2.98 6.54 -1.47
CA PRO A 57 -3.49 5.17 -1.56
C PRO A 57 -2.53 4.18 -0.91
N VAL A 58 -3.10 3.24 -0.14
CA VAL A 58 -2.35 2.19 0.58
C VAL A 58 -2.20 0.96 -0.32
N PHE A 59 -0.96 0.61 -0.65
CA PHE A 59 -0.65 -0.53 -1.52
C PHE A 59 -0.33 -1.81 -0.74
N GLU A 60 -0.52 -2.96 -1.40
CA GLU A 60 -0.43 -4.30 -0.77
C GLU A 60 0.97 -4.69 -0.30
N TYR A 61 2.00 -4.11 -0.93
CA TYR A 61 3.42 -4.34 -0.67
C TYR A 61 4.01 -3.42 0.40
N GLN A 62 3.30 -2.38 0.84
CA GLN A 62 3.83 -1.43 1.83
C GLN A 62 3.73 -1.99 3.25
N VAL A 63 4.65 -1.55 4.12
CA VAL A 63 4.75 -1.93 5.53
C VAL A 63 4.29 -0.75 6.40
N PRO A 64 3.19 -0.88 7.16
CA PRO A 64 2.82 0.12 8.16
C PRO A 64 3.76 0.04 9.37
N VAL A 65 4.30 1.18 9.78
CA VAL A 65 5.06 1.36 11.02
C VAL A 65 4.31 2.32 11.92
N ALA A 66 4.07 1.93 13.17
CA ALA A 66 3.52 2.81 14.20
C ALA A 66 4.53 3.91 14.56
N ILE A 67 4.10 5.18 14.48
CA ILE A 67 4.87 6.33 14.99
C ILE A 67 4.49 6.61 16.45
N ARG A 68 3.21 6.42 16.79
CA ARG A 68 2.65 6.53 18.14
C ARG A 68 2.36 5.14 18.69
N ASP A 69 2.33 4.99 20.01
CA ASP A 69 1.87 3.74 20.61
C ASP A 69 0.37 3.55 20.35
N LEU A 70 0.07 2.65 19.41
CA LEU A 70 -1.30 2.32 19.01
C LEU A 70 -2.07 1.63 20.14
N ARG A 71 -1.40 1.01 21.13
CA ARG A 71 -2.04 0.33 22.25
C ARG A 71 -2.49 1.32 23.31
N ALA A 72 -1.63 2.27 23.68
CA ALA A 72 -2.01 3.40 24.52
C ALA A 72 -3.16 4.22 23.90
N LEU A 73 -3.18 4.37 22.57
CA LEU A 73 -4.31 5.00 21.88
C LEU A 73 -5.59 4.13 21.94
N LEU A 74 -5.47 2.80 21.81
CA LEU A 74 -6.57 1.84 21.92
C LEU A 74 -7.23 1.88 23.30
N GLU A 75 -6.42 1.88 24.36
CA GLU A 75 -6.86 1.86 25.76
C GLU A 75 -7.54 3.16 26.21
N ASN A 76 -7.13 4.30 25.64
CA ASN A 76 -7.65 5.63 26.01
C ASN A 76 -8.93 6.05 25.25
N SER A 77 -9.56 5.18 24.44
CA SER A 77 -10.84 5.52 23.78
C SER A 77 -11.82 4.36 23.83
N ALA A 78 -13.06 4.63 24.25
CA ALA A 78 -14.07 3.58 24.44
C ALA A 78 -14.64 2.98 23.13
N GLU A 79 -14.42 3.65 21.99
CA GLU A 79 -15.13 3.39 20.72
C GLU A 79 -14.18 3.08 19.55
N TRP A 80 -13.17 2.23 19.75
CA TRP A 80 -12.34 1.74 18.64
C TRP A 80 -13.08 0.71 17.78
N ASP A 81 -12.96 0.87 16.46
CA ASP A 81 -13.40 -0.12 15.46
C ASP A 81 -12.78 -1.50 15.75
N LEU A 82 -13.63 -2.54 15.77
CA LEU A 82 -13.22 -3.94 15.95
C LEU A 82 -12.18 -4.38 14.91
N ALA A 83 -12.27 -3.88 13.67
CA ALA A 83 -11.27 -4.17 12.64
C ALA A 83 -9.91 -3.55 12.99
N LEU A 84 -9.88 -2.34 13.57
CA LEU A 84 -8.63 -1.74 14.07
C LEU A 84 -8.08 -2.50 15.27
N GLN A 85 -8.93 -2.94 16.22
CA GLN A 85 -8.51 -3.78 17.35
C GLN A 85 -7.83 -5.09 16.89
N GLN A 86 -8.35 -5.73 15.85
CA GLN A 86 -7.77 -6.94 15.27
C GLN A 86 -6.48 -6.68 14.48
N ILE A 87 -6.39 -5.56 13.74
CA ILE A 87 -5.24 -5.25 12.88
C ILE A 87 -4.03 -4.70 13.66
N VAL A 88 -4.25 -3.86 14.67
CA VAL A 88 -3.19 -3.14 15.41
C VAL A 88 -2.09 -4.09 15.97
N PRO A 89 -2.40 -5.26 16.57
CA PRO A 89 -1.38 -6.20 17.05
C PRO A 89 -0.39 -6.69 15.98
N PHE A 90 -0.77 -6.66 14.70
CA PHE A 90 0.06 -7.10 13.57
C PHE A 90 0.92 -5.98 12.98
N ILE A 91 0.67 -4.71 13.32
CA ILE A 91 1.46 -3.54 12.88
C ILE A 91 2.77 -3.49 13.70
N ASP A 92 3.77 -4.24 13.24
CA ASP A 92 5.09 -4.39 13.88
C ASP A 92 6.23 -3.64 13.16
N GLY A 93 5.94 -2.98 12.03
CA GLY A 93 6.96 -2.40 11.16
C GLY A 93 7.84 -3.44 10.46
N VAL A 94 7.32 -4.65 10.21
CA VAL A 94 7.96 -5.72 9.45
C VAL A 94 6.99 -6.32 8.42
N ARG A 95 5.73 -6.55 8.79
CA ARG A 95 4.73 -7.17 7.93
C ARG A 95 4.10 -6.17 6.97
N TYR A 96 4.02 -6.53 5.69
CA TYR A 96 3.33 -5.74 4.67
C TYR A 96 1.81 -5.90 4.76
N VAL A 97 1.04 -4.92 4.27
CA VAL A 97 -0.44 -4.84 4.40
C VAL A 97 -1.15 -6.14 4.03
N LYS A 98 -0.75 -6.80 2.93
CA LYS A 98 -1.34 -8.09 2.52
C LYS A 98 -0.98 -9.25 3.45
N ARG A 99 0.21 -9.26 4.05
CA ARG A 99 0.57 -10.25 5.07
C ARG A 99 -0.21 -10.04 6.36
N ILE A 100 -0.46 -8.79 6.75
CA ILE A 100 -1.34 -8.45 7.88
C ILE A 100 -2.77 -8.96 7.63
N SER A 101 -3.32 -8.77 6.42
CA SER A 101 -4.62 -9.31 6.02
C SER A 101 -4.70 -10.84 6.15
N LEU A 102 -3.64 -11.57 5.81
CA LEU A 102 -3.58 -13.03 5.95
C LEU A 102 -3.41 -13.49 7.41
N GLU A 103 -2.62 -12.80 8.23
CA GLU A 103 -2.37 -13.19 9.63
C GLU A 103 -3.48 -12.75 10.60
N ALA A 104 -4.26 -11.72 10.25
CA ALA A 104 -5.41 -11.24 11.03
C ALA A 104 -6.77 -11.81 10.57
N GLU A 105 -6.80 -12.59 9.48
CA GLU A 105 -8.01 -13.11 8.81
C GLU A 105 -9.01 -12.03 8.33
N VAL A 106 -8.57 -10.76 8.23
CA VAL A 106 -9.38 -9.61 7.77
C VAL A 106 -9.20 -9.37 6.27
N GLU A 107 -10.30 -9.11 5.54
CA GLU A 107 -10.27 -8.82 4.10
C GLU A 107 -9.34 -7.64 3.76
N ILE A 108 -8.49 -7.81 2.74
CA ILE A 108 -7.47 -6.82 2.37
C ILE A 108 -8.04 -5.44 2.02
N ALA A 109 -9.27 -5.35 1.52
CA ALA A 109 -9.94 -4.07 1.27
C ALA A 109 -10.29 -3.32 2.58
N ILE A 110 -10.62 -4.05 3.64
CA ILE A 110 -10.82 -3.50 4.99
C ILE A 110 -9.48 -3.08 5.57
N VAL A 111 -8.44 -3.94 5.53
CA VAL A 111 -7.10 -3.60 6.04
C VAL A 111 -6.54 -2.33 5.38
N LYS A 112 -6.68 -2.18 4.06
CA LYS A 112 -6.30 -0.93 3.35
C LYS A 112 -7.04 0.30 3.88
N LYS A 113 -8.35 0.21 4.18
CA LYS A 113 -9.13 1.31 4.76
C LYS A 113 -8.67 1.63 6.18
N CYS A 114 -8.51 0.63 7.05
CA CYS A 114 -8.07 0.80 8.43
C CYS A 114 -6.67 1.43 8.49
N VAL A 115 -5.71 0.96 7.68
CA VAL A 115 -4.38 1.56 7.58
C VAL A 115 -4.44 2.99 7.00
N ARG A 116 -5.32 3.26 6.01
CA ARG A 116 -5.55 4.62 5.49
C ARG A 116 -6.08 5.57 6.59
N GLN A 117 -6.93 5.08 7.50
CA GLN A 117 -7.43 5.89 8.62
C GLN A 117 -6.33 6.17 9.66
N LEU A 118 -5.46 5.19 9.95
CA LEU A 118 -4.30 5.39 10.84
C LEU A 118 -3.26 6.36 10.24
N LEU A 119 -3.17 6.45 8.91
CA LEU A 119 -2.36 7.43 8.18
C LEU A 119 -2.98 8.84 8.24
N TYR A 120 -4.31 8.96 8.04
CA TYR A 120 -5.02 10.24 8.14
C TYR A 120 -4.77 10.94 9.49
N TYR A 121 -4.80 10.20 10.60
CA TYR A 121 -4.53 10.72 11.94
C TYR A 121 -3.02 10.79 12.33
N GLY A 122 -2.10 10.42 11.43
CA GLY A 122 -0.66 10.44 11.68
C GLY A 122 -0.17 9.46 12.76
N CYS A 123 -0.91 8.37 13.00
CA CYS A 123 -0.55 7.34 13.98
C CYS A 123 0.42 6.30 13.38
N VAL A 124 0.33 6.08 12.07
CA VAL A 124 1.13 5.15 11.27
C VAL A 124 1.77 5.88 10.10
N THR A 125 2.93 5.42 9.64
CA THR A 125 3.51 5.74 8.33
C THR A 125 3.73 4.48 7.50
N LEU A 126 3.85 4.63 6.18
CA LEU A 126 4.14 3.52 5.26
C LEU A 126 5.58 3.58 4.79
N ILE A 127 6.29 2.45 4.93
CA ILE A 127 7.61 2.24 4.35
C ILE A 127 7.61 1.04 3.41
N ASP A 128 8.75 0.82 2.77
CA ASP A 128 9.05 -0.37 1.98
C ASP A 128 9.35 -1.63 2.80
N ILE A 129 9.20 -2.79 2.16
CA ILE A 129 9.67 -4.07 2.69
C ILE A 129 11.20 -4.05 2.80
N PHE A 130 11.71 -4.20 4.02
CA PHE A 130 13.14 -4.42 4.26
C PHE A 130 13.55 -5.84 3.82
N LEU A 131 14.43 -5.93 2.82
CA LEU A 131 15.11 -7.16 2.39
C LEU A 131 16.62 -6.90 2.28
N HIS A 132 17.44 -7.93 2.51
CA HIS A 132 18.89 -7.84 2.32
C HIS A 132 19.31 -7.69 0.84
N SER A 133 18.46 -8.10 -0.11
CA SER A 133 18.69 -7.88 -1.55
C SER A 133 18.38 -6.46 -2.02
N ASN A 134 17.81 -5.61 -1.16
CA ASN A 134 17.46 -4.23 -1.51
C ASN A 134 18.69 -3.35 -1.70
N ILE A 135 18.49 -2.27 -2.46
CA ILE A 135 19.41 -1.16 -2.61
C ILE A 135 18.71 0.10 -2.06
N TYR A 136 19.46 0.91 -1.33
CA TYR A 136 19.00 2.18 -0.79
C TYR A 136 19.97 3.29 -1.21
N ALA A 137 19.48 4.52 -1.28
CA ALA A 137 20.26 5.70 -1.59
C ALA A 137 20.02 6.76 -0.51
N ASN A 138 21.07 7.52 -0.16
CA ASN A 138 20.89 8.71 0.67
C ASN A 138 20.11 9.80 -0.09
N THR A 139 19.65 10.80 0.66
CA THR A 139 18.96 11.99 0.16
C THR A 139 19.52 13.23 0.87
N PRO A 140 19.39 14.45 0.31
CA PRO A 140 19.84 15.67 0.98
C PRO A 140 19.14 15.95 2.34
N LYS A 141 18.02 15.28 2.65
CA LYS A 141 17.35 15.38 3.95
C LYS A 141 18.22 14.88 5.12
N ILE A 142 19.28 14.10 4.87
CA ILE A 142 20.23 13.70 5.91
C ILE A 142 20.89 14.90 6.62
N ALA A 143 20.94 16.08 5.98
CA ALA A 143 21.40 17.31 6.62
C ALA A 143 20.51 17.76 7.80
N LEU A 144 19.23 17.38 7.82
CA LEU A 144 18.34 17.66 8.95
C LEU A 144 18.75 16.86 10.20
N LEU A 145 19.18 15.60 10.01
CA LEU A 145 19.71 14.77 11.09
C LEU A 145 21.01 15.35 11.67
N ALA A 146 21.84 16.01 10.87
CA ALA A 146 23.04 16.69 11.36
C ALA A 146 22.72 17.93 12.22
N ASN A 147 21.58 18.59 11.98
CA ASN A 147 21.23 19.87 12.61
C ASN A 147 20.32 19.75 13.85
N ASP A 148 19.50 18.69 13.96
CA ASP A 148 18.59 18.51 15.11
C ASP A 148 19.12 17.49 16.14
N PRO A 149 19.60 17.92 17.32
CA PRO A 149 20.14 17.03 18.33
C PRO A 149 19.08 16.14 19.02
N LYS A 150 17.79 16.49 18.97
CA LYS A 150 16.72 15.63 19.51
C LYS A 150 16.56 14.40 18.62
N LEU A 151 16.49 14.65 17.31
CA LEU A 151 16.38 13.61 16.29
C LEU A 151 17.61 12.69 16.25
N GLN A 152 18.80 13.20 16.59
CA GLN A 152 20.01 12.40 16.80
C GLN A 152 19.87 11.43 17.99
N ALA A 153 19.35 11.91 19.13
CA ALA A 153 19.14 11.09 20.32
C ALA A 153 18.06 10.01 20.09
N GLU A 154 16.92 10.38 19.48
CA GLU A 154 15.86 9.45 19.07
C GLU A 154 16.39 8.40 18.08
N CYS A 155 17.18 8.81 17.08
CA CYS A 155 17.82 7.87 16.15
C CYS A 155 18.73 6.88 16.88
N ALA A 156 19.60 7.36 17.77
CA ALA A 156 20.57 6.52 18.47
C ALA A 156 19.90 5.51 19.41
N VAL A 157 18.80 5.89 20.08
CA VAL A 157 17.99 4.99 20.92
C VAL A 157 17.19 4.00 20.06
N TYR A 158 16.58 4.44 18.96
CA TYR A 158 15.75 3.58 18.13
C TYR A 158 16.55 2.45 17.47
N ILE A 159 17.70 2.77 16.86
CA ILE A 159 18.52 1.79 16.12
C ILE A 159 19.38 0.90 17.01
N ALA A 160 19.54 1.22 18.30
CA ALA A 160 20.38 0.46 19.21
C ALA A 160 19.89 -0.99 19.34
N LYS A 161 20.83 -1.92 19.27
CA LYS A 161 20.57 -3.35 19.49
C LYS A 161 20.22 -3.58 20.96
N SER A 162 19.12 -4.29 21.22
CA SER A 162 18.64 -4.56 22.58
C SER A 162 19.73 -5.09 23.51
N GLY A 163 19.92 -4.44 24.66
CA GLY A 163 20.94 -4.78 25.65
C GLY A 163 22.29 -4.04 25.50
N HIS A 164 22.48 -3.23 24.45
CA HIS A 164 23.68 -2.42 24.26
C HIS A 164 23.42 -0.92 24.47
N ALA A 165 24.48 -0.19 24.83
CA ALA A 165 24.47 1.27 24.87
C ALA A 165 24.29 1.86 23.44
N PRO A 166 23.63 3.03 23.30
CA PRO A 166 23.42 3.64 21.99
C PRO A 166 24.76 4.01 21.33
N PRO A 167 24.95 3.76 20.02
CA PRO A 167 26.16 4.09 19.31
C PRO A 167 26.33 5.61 19.15
N SER A 168 27.58 6.09 19.05
CA SER A 168 27.87 7.52 18.93
C SER A 168 27.32 8.10 17.62
N PHE A 169 26.75 9.32 17.67
CA PHE A 169 26.10 9.92 16.50
C PHE A 169 27.02 9.99 15.26
N ALA A 170 28.30 10.31 15.44
CA ALA A 170 29.29 10.33 14.35
C ALA A 170 29.40 8.97 13.62
N ARG A 171 29.29 7.84 14.34
CA ARG A 171 29.30 6.49 13.76
C ARG A 171 28.04 6.23 12.94
N ILE A 172 26.88 6.68 13.43
CA ILE A 172 25.56 6.56 12.77
C ILE A 172 25.54 7.41 11.49
N PHE A 173 25.95 8.67 11.58
CA PHE A 173 25.98 9.60 10.46
C PHE A 173 26.94 9.13 9.36
N ALA A 174 28.15 8.67 9.73
CA ALA A 174 29.09 8.08 8.79
C ALA A 174 28.52 6.86 8.06
N LEU A 175 27.72 6.01 8.74
CA LEU A 175 27.05 4.87 8.13
C LEU A 175 25.92 5.29 7.16
N TYR A 176 25.13 6.32 7.48
CA TYR A 176 24.14 6.86 6.53
C TYR A 176 24.82 7.49 5.30
N CYS A 177 25.94 8.19 5.49
CA CYS A 177 26.73 8.76 4.40
C CYS A 177 27.39 7.68 3.52
N SER A 178 27.68 6.49 4.06
CA SER A 178 28.25 5.37 3.28
C SER A 178 27.21 4.50 2.55
N VAL A 179 25.90 4.79 2.67
CA VAL A 179 24.85 4.12 1.86
C VAL A 179 24.90 4.66 0.42
N GLN A 180 25.30 3.79 -0.52
CA GLN A 180 25.43 4.12 -1.94
C GLN A 180 24.38 3.39 -2.80
N PRO A 181 23.85 4.03 -3.87
CA PRO A 181 22.84 3.45 -4.77
C PRO A 181 23.35 2.27 -5.65
N SER A 182 24.61 1.89 -5.50
CA SER A 182 25.26 0.76 -6.17
C SER A 182 25.35 -0.50 -5.31
N LEU A 183 25.13 -0.40 -4.00
CA LEU A 183 25.46 -1.44 -3.03
C LEU A 183 24.19 -2.10 -2.46
N ARG A 184 24.14 -3.45 -2.46
CA ARG A 184 23.04 -4.17 -1.81
C ARG A 184 23.20 -4.13 -0.29
N MET A 185 22.08 -4.19 0.43
CA MET A 185 22.05 -4.19 1.90
C MET A 185 22.82 -5.39 2.49
N SER A 186 22.80 -6.55 1.83
CA SER A 186 23.63 -7.72 2.15
C SER A 186 25.11 -7.38 2.20
N ASP A 187 25.58 -6.64 1.21
CA ASP A 187 27.00 -6.41 0.94
C ASP A 187 27.52 -5.31 1.86
N PHE A 188 26.69 -4.27 2.09
CA PHE A 188 26.89 -3.26 3.13
C PHE A 188 27.00 -3.89 4.53
N CYS A 189 26.16 -4.89 4.87
CA CYS A 189 26.27 -5.62 6.14
C CYS A 189 27.60 -6.35 6.32
N VAL A 190 28.20 -6.86 5.25
CA VAL A 190 29.52 -7.51 5.28
C VAL A 190 30.61 -6.45 5.43
N VAL A 191 30.63 -5.43 4.56
CA VAL A 191 31.65 -4.37 4.52
C VAL A 191 31.71 -3.55 5.82
N TYR A 192 30.56 -3.29 6.46
CA TYR A 192 30.47 -2.52 7.70
C TYR A 192 30.14 -3.37 8.93
N SER A 193 30.36 -4.69 8.87
CA SER A 193 30.03 -5.67 9.91
C SER A 193 30.48 -5.26 11.32
N GLU A 194 31.77 -4.94 11.52
CA GLU A 194 32.32 -4.45 12.80
C GLU A 194 31.60 -3.19 13.32
N SER A 195 31.18 -2.33 12.41
CA SER A 195 30.54 -1.04 12.71
C SER A 195 29.04 -1.18 13.02
N LEU A 196 28.43 -2.32 12.66
CA LEU A 196 27.02 -2.64 12.87
C LEU A 196 26.76 -3.54 14.08
N VAL A 197 27.80 -3.97 14.82
CA VAL A 197 27.70 -4.86 15.99
C VAL A 197 26.65 -4.38 17.02
N LEU A 198 26.57 -3.06 17.23
CA LEU A 198 25.68 -2.37 18.18
C LEU A 198 24.35 -1.89 17.56
N ILE A 199 24.12 -2.11 16.26
CA ILE A 199 23.02 -1.51 15.48
C ILE A 199 22.09 -2.62 14.94
N ASP A 200 20.79 -2.49 15.17
CA ASP A 200 19.78 -3.26 14.43
C ASP A 200 19.66 -2.65 13.02
N VAL A 201 20.22 -3.36 12.02
CA VAL A 201 20.26 -2.93 10.62
C VAL A 201 18.87 -2.66 10.04
N ARG A 202 17.86 -3.47 10.42
CA ARG A 202 16.48 -3.25 9.97
C ARG A 202 15.97 -1.93 10.53
N ARG A 203 16.18 -1.67 11.82
CA ARG A 203 15.78 -0.39 12.45
C ARG A 203 16.53 0.81 11.88
N PHE A 204 17.81 0.68 11.58
CA PHE A 204 18.61 1.71 10.91
C PHE A 204 17.99 2.11 9.56
N ILE A 205 17.65 1.14 8.71
CA ILE A 205 16.95 1.43 7.45
C ILE A 205 15.52 1.94 7.68
N THR A 206 14.75 1.34 8.59
CA THR A 206 13.40 1.77 8.95
C THR A 206 13.37 3.25 9.36
N PHE A 207 14.27 3.67 10.27
CA PHE A 207 14.38 5.07 10.70
C PHE A 207 14.77 5.98 9.53
N GLY A 208 15.77 5.56 8.74
CA GLY A 208 16.18 6.28 7.52
C GLY A 208 15.05 6.48 6.51
N LEU A 209 14.15 5.50 6.34
CA LEU A 209 12.97 5.60 5.46
C LEU A 209 11.86 6.47 6.07
N ILE A 210 11.56 6.31 7.37
CA ILE A 210 10.51 7.08 8.08
C ILE A 210 10.77 8.59 8.02
N HIS A 211 12.00 9.01 8.32
CA HIS A 211 12.38 10.42 8.25
C HIS A 211 12.78 10.86 6.82
N GLY A 212 12.76 9.93 5.85
CA GLY A 212 13.07 10.19 4.46
C GLY A 212 14.52 10.59 4.20
N PHE A 213 15.46 10.22 5.08
CA PHE A 213 16.90 10.38 4.85
C PHE A 213 17.41 9.40 3.79
N LEU A 214 16.87 8.20 3.78
CA LEU A 214 17.08 7.19 2.75
C LEU A 214 15.86 7.15 1.83
N ARG A 215 16.10 6.89 0.56
CA ARG A 215 15.09 6.38 -0.38
C ARG A 215 15.46 4.98 -0.82
N ARG A 216 14.47 4.15 -1.12
CA ARG A 216 14.70 2.87 -1.77
C ARG A 216 14.99 3.07 -3.25
N VAL A 217 15.77 2.17 -3.82
CA VAL A 217 15.98 2.05 -5.27
C VAL A 217 15.32 0.75 -5.71
N HIS A 218 14.22 0.85 -6.44
CA HIS A 218 13.38 -0.30 -6.77
C HIS A 218 13.83 -0.93 -8.09
N ARG A 219 13.60 -2.24 -8.23
CA ARG A 219 13.91 -3.01 -9.44
C ARG A 219 12.61 -3.23 -10.22
N TYR A 220 12.61 -2.76 -11.47
CA TYR A 220 11.50 -2.85 -12.41
C TYR A 220 11.88 -3.84 -13.51
N PRO A 221 11.36 -5.08 -13.48
CA PRO A 221 11.59 -6.03 -14.55
C PRO A 221 10.81 -5.64 -15.82
N ILE A 222 11.45 -5.80 -16.97
CA ILE A 222 10.93 -5.54 -18.31
C ILE A 222 11.12 -6.81 -19.12
N TYR A 223 10.02 -7.45 -19.50
CA TYR A 223 9.97 -8.60 -20.39
C TYR A 223 9.49 -8.15 -21.77
N ILE A 224 10.34 -8.31 -22.79
CA ILE A 224 10.00 -8.00 -24.17
C ILE A 224 9.58 -9.28 -24.89
N ASP A 225 8.27 -9.54 -24.95
CA ASP A 225 7.73 -10.58 -25.84
C ASP A 225 7.88 -10.15 -27.31
N ARG A 226 8.83 -10.78 -28.00
CA ARG A 226 9.07 -10.56 -29.44
C ARG A 226 7.96 -11.15 -30.34
N ASN A 227 7.03 -11.93 -29.82
CA ASN A 227 5.91 -12.51 -30.57
C ASN A 227 4.61 -11.69 -30.49
N LEU A 228 4.63 -10.45 -29.98
CA LEU A 228 3.50 -9.52 -30.05
C LEU A 228 3.49 -8.71 -31.36
N PRO A 229 2.61 -9.00 -32.34
CA PRO A 229 2.43 -8.18 -33.54
C PRO A 229 1.65 -6.90 -33.19
N GLY A 230 2.33 -5.93 -32.55
CA GLY A 230 1.70 -4.68 -32.11
C GLY A 230 2.64 -3.52 -31.79
N ALA A 231 3.96 -3.76 -31.67
CA ALA A 231 4.96 -2.72 -31.39
C ALA A 231 5.30 -1.88 -32.63
N SER A 232 4.31 -1.14 -33.14
CA SER A 232 4.54 -0.14 -34.19
C SER A 232 5.24 1.11 -33.61
N PRO A 233 6.45 1.47 -34.08
CA PRO A 233 7.05 2.74 -33.69
C PRO A 233 6.25 3.89 -34.30
N GLN A 234 6.06 4.98 -33.54
CA GLN A 234 5.37 6.18 -34.03
C GLN A 234 6.26 6.95 -35.03
N GLN A 235 6.33 6.48 -36.28
CA GLN A 235 6.96 7.22 -37.36
C GLN A 235 6.02 8.31 -37.89
N GLN A 236 6.43 9.56 -37.68
CA GLN A 236 5.86 10.72 -38.34
C GLN A 236 6.26 10.73 -39.82
N GLN A 237 5.42 10.22 -40.72
CA GLN A 237 5.44 10.68 -42.12
C GLN A 237 4.10 10.41 -42.81
N GLN A 238 3.27 11.44 -42.96
CA GLN A 238 2.09 11.36 -43.83
C GLN A 238 2.54 11.70 -45.26
N ALA A 239 2.44 10.73 -46.17
CA ALA A 239 2.70 10.94 -47.58
C ALA A 239 1.40 11.34 -48.32
N GLN A 240 1.50 12.29 -49.25
CA GLN A 240 0.44 12.57 -50.22
C GLN A 240 1.04 12.72 -51.63
N ALA A 241 0.44 12.00 -52.57
CA ALA A 241 0.60 12.17 -54.01
C ALA A 241 -0.81 12.16 -54.65
N PRO A 242 -1.02 12.78 -55.83
CA PRO A 242 -2.30 13.43 -56.13
C PRO A 242 -3.25 12.64 -57.05
N PRO A 243 -4.57 12.90 -56.97
CA PRO A 243 -5.55 12.61 -58.03
C PRO A 243 -6.01 13.88 -58.79
N GLN A 244 -6.65 13.67 -59.95
CA GLN A 244 -7.21 14.72 -60.82
C GLN A 244 -8.56 14.25 -61.41
N THR A 245 -9.56 15.09 -61.67
CA THR A 245 -9.79 16.51 -61.27
C THR A 245 -11.16 16.59 -60.51
N GLN A 246 -12.19 17.43 -60.70
CA GLN A 246 -12.50 18.57 -61.58
C GLN A 246 -13.59 19.47 -60.97
N GLN A 247 -13.64 20.71 -61.46
CA GLN A 247 -14.65 21.81 -61.43
C GLN A 247 -16.07 21.51 -60.85
N GLN A 248 -16.80 22.44 -60.22
CA GLN A 248 -16.68 23.92 -60.19
C GLN A 248 -17.36 24.58 -58.95
N GLN A 249 -16.84 25.76 -58.52
CA GLN A 249 -17.47 26.89 -57.78
C GLN A 249 -18.54 26.70 -56.66
N GLY A 250 -18.31 27.38 -55.50
CA GLY A 250 -19.38 28.15 -54.82
C GLY A 250 -19.43 28.18 -53.27
N GLY A 251 -19.27 29.36 -52.65
CA GLY A 251 -20.10 29.74 -51.47
C GLY A 251 -19.62 29.51 -50.01
N GLN A 252 -18.67 30.32 -49.53
CA GLN A 252 -18.61 30.97 -48.19
C GLN A 252 -19.13 30.33 -46.85
N GLN A 253 -18.24 30.41 -45.85
CA GLN A 253 -18.41 30.83 -44.43
C GLN A 253 -18.99 29.93 -43.30
N LYS A 254 -18.17 29.83 -42.23
CA LYS A 254 -18.45 29.86 -40.77
C LYS A 254 -19.61 29.05 -40.16
N GLY A 255 -19.28 28.14 -39.23
CA GLY A 255 -20.25 27.65 -38.22
C GLY A 255 -19.77 26.56 -37.26
N ARG A 256 -19.32 26.93 -36.05
CA ARG A 256 -19.54 26.16 -34.80
C ARG A 256 -20.75 26.82 -34.10
N PRO A 257 -21.51 26.17 -33.17
CA PRO A 257 -21.03 25.12 -32.27
C PRO A 257 -22.05 23.97 -31.96
N TYR A 258 -21.73 23.19 -30.93
CA TYR A 258 -22.51 22.26 -30.09
C TYR A 258 -23.95 21.85 -30.49
N ALA A 259 -24.17 20.53 -30.48
CA ALA A 259 -25.44 19.90 -30.09
C ALA A 259 -25.16 18.86 -28.99
N MET A 260 -26.08 18.69 -28.03
CA MET A 260 -25.97 17.65 -26.99
C MET A 260 -26.69 16.37 -27.43
N SER A 261 -26.27 15.22 -26.92
CA SER A 261 -27.02 13.96 -27.06
C SER A 261 -27.01 13.20 -25.75
N THR A 262 -28.15 13.23 -25.06
CA THR A 262 -28.48 12.32 -23.97
C THR A 262 -28.65 10.91 -24.51
N ASN A 263 -28.15 9.89 -23.81
CA ASN A 263 -28.69 8.55 -23.96
C ASN A 263 -28.45 7.70 -22.70
N SER A 264 -29.55 7.27 -22.09
CA SER A 264 -29.57 6.20 -21.09
C SER A 264 -30.03 4.90 -21.76
N PRO A 265 -29.45 3.74 -21.45
CA PRO A 265 -30.07 2.45 -21.72
C PRO A 265 -30.92 1.99 -20.52
N SER A 266 -32.09 1.41 -20.78
CA SER A 266 -33.08 1.00 -19.77
C SER A 266 -32.89 -0.44 -19.26
N LEU A 267 -33.55 -0.77 -18.14
CA LEU A 267 -33.61 -2.11 -17.56
C LEU A 267 -34.58 -3.04 -18.32
N SER A 268 -34.13 -4.27 -18.60
CA SER A 268 -34.94 -5.48 -18.84
C SER A 268 -34.01 -6.71 -18.89
N GLY A 269 -34.28 -7.85 -18.24
CA GLY A 269 -35.35 -8.18 -17.30
C GLY A 269 -35.17 -9.59 -16.71
N MET A 270 -35.88 -9.87 -15.60
CA MET A 270 -36.01 -11.17 -14.91
C MET A 270 -36.45 -12.34 -15.84
N ASN A 271 -36.43 -13.65 -15.50
CA ASN A 271 -36.58 -14.43 -14.24
C ASN A 271 -36.25 -15.94 -14.54
N PRO A 272 -36.52 -16.98 -13.69
CA PRO A 272 -36.54 -17.13 -12.22
C PRO A 272 -35.91 -18.46 -11.63
N ILE A 273 -35.67 -18.48 -10.31
CA ILE A 273 -35.89 -19.57 -9.30
C ILE A 273 -35.50 -21.05 -9.57
N SER A 274 -34.63 -21.62 -8.69
CA SER A 274 -34.72 -22.93 -7.96
C SER A 274 -33.31 -23.40 -7.51
N ALA A 275 -33.09 -24.24 -6.47
CA ALA A 275 -33.80 -24.56 -5.22
C ALA A 275 -32.80 -25.16 -4.20
N VAL A 276 -33.17 -25.27 -2.91
CA VAL A 276 -32.32 -25.83 -1.82
C VAL A 276 -32.32 -27.37 -1.81
N PRO A 277 -31.30 -28.04 -1.23
CA PRO A 277 -31.60 -28.85 -0.04
C PRO A 277 -30.51 -28.81 1.07
N SER A 278 -30.87 -29.32 2.26
CA SER A 278 -30.02 -29.42 3.46
C SER A 278 -29.92 -30.88 3.97
N SER A 279 -29.05 -31.12 4.97
CA SER A 279 -28.83 -32.39 5.72
C SER A 279 -28.08 -33.51 4.95
N THR A 280 -27.34 -34.44 5.56
CA THR A 280 -27.32 -35.01 6.94
C THR A 280 -25.90 -35.32 7.48
N LEU A 281 -25.80 -35.63 8.78
CA LEU A 281 -24.65 -36.30 9.44
C LEU A 281 -24.61 -37.82 9.11
N PRO A 282 -23.46 -38.51 9.28
CA PRO A 282 -23.04 -39.11 10.57
C PRO A 282 -21.62 -38.64 10.97
N GLY A 283 -21.04 -38.89 12.16
CA GLY A 283 -21.01 -40.13 12.94
C GLY A 283 -19.99 -41.10 12.31
N GLY A 284 -18.91 -41.55 12.96
CA GLY A 284 -18.44 -41.40 14.33
C GLY A 284 -17.75 -42.71 14.74
N GLY A 285 -16.43 -42.74 14.88
CA GLY A 285 -15.70 -43.98 15.15
C GLY A 285 -14.20 -43.79 15.39
N SER A 286 -13.71 -44.32 16.52
CA SER A 286 -12.31 -44.28 16.95
C SER A 286 -11.67 -45.65 16.82
N ALA A 287 -10.42 -45.76 16.35
CA ALA A 287 -9.54 -46.89 16.69
C ALA A 287 -8.04 -46.66 16.34
N ALA A 288 -7.20 -47.12 17.28
CA ALA A 288 -5.92 -47.82 17.08
C ALA A 288 -4.92 -47.39 15.97
N SER A 289 -3.83 -46.79 16.45
CA SER A 289 -2.43 -47.20 16.19
C SER A 289 -2.17 -48.44 15.32
N GLY A 290 -1.28 -48.30 14.34
CA GLY A 290 -0.58 -49.40 13.67
C GLY A 290 0.81 -48.98 13.20
N GLY A 291 1.87 -49.45 13.86
CA GLY A 291 3.25 -49.20 13.46
C GLY A 291 3.72 -50.20 12.38
N GLY A 292 4.46 -49.73 11.39
CA GLY A 292 4.98 -50.57 10.30
C GLY A 292 6.27 -50.02 9.73
N ASN A 293 7.42 -50.50 10.22
CA ASN A 293 8.73 -50.14 9.71
C ASN A 293 9.11 -51.04 8.52
N GLY A 294 9.70 -50.50 7.46
CA GLY A 294 9.96 -51.28 6.24
C GLY A 294 10.93 -50.63 5.25
N ASN A 295 12.21 -50.99 5.35
CA ASN A 295 13.20 -50.70 4.30
C ASN A 295 12.96 -51.61 3.08
N GLY A 296 13.13 -51.06 1.88
CA GLY A 296 13.17 -51.81 0.62
C GLY A 296 14.00 -51.07 -0.42
N ALA A 297 15.03 -51.72 -0.95
CA ALA A 297 15.93 -51.11 -1.94
C ALA A 297 15.33 -51.12 -3.36
N GLY A 298 15.75 -50.18 -4.20
CA GLY A 298 15.17 -49.97 -5.52
C GLY A 298 15.67 -50.92 -6.63
N SER A 299 15.13 -50.71 -7.83
CA SER A 299 15.66 -51.25 -9.08
C SER A 299 15.49 -50.23 -10.21
N ASN A 300 16.31 -50.34 -11.26
CA ASN A 300 16.20 -49.49 -12.44
C ASN A 300 15.02 -49.93 -13.33
N GLY A 301 14.25 -48.97 -13.83
CA GLY A 301 13.21 -49.21 -14.83
C GLY A 301 13.05 -47.99 -15.74
N ALA A 302 13.53 -48.08 -16.99
CA ALA A 302 13.23 -47.08 -18.01
C ALA A 302 11.75 -47.23 -18.43
N GLY A 303 10.94 -46.19 -18.23
CA GLY A 303 9.49 -46.24 -18.44
C GLY A 303 8.92 -44.94 -19.01
N ASN A 304 7.89 -45.06 -19.86
CA ASN A 304 7.35 -43.99 -20.69
C ASN A 304 6.87 -42.73 -19.93
N ILE A 305 6.99 -41.60 -20.62
CA ILE A 305 6.59 -40.25 -20.17
C ILE A 305 5.05 -40.06 -20.27
N SER A 306 4.25 -40.96 -19.69
CA SER A 306 2.80 -41.00 -19.95
C SER A 306 1.90 -41.42 -18.77
N SER A 307 2.24 -41.05 -17.53
CA SER A 307 1.33 -41.21 -16.37
C SER A 307 1.44 -40.12 -15.30
N MET A 308 1.32 -38.85 -15.69
CA MET A 308 1.01 -37.79 -14.70
C MET A 308 -0.44 -37.95 -14.20
N SER A 309 -0.61 -38.10 -12.88
CA SER A 309 -1.92 -38.08 -12.23
C SER A 309 -2.65 -36.75 -12.49
N SER A 310 -3.98 -36.79 -12.46
CA SER A 310 -4.85 -35.61 -12.66
C SER A 310 -4.44 -34.43 -11.77
N THR A 311 -4.13 -34.70 -10.50
CA THR A 311 -3.63 -33.72 -9.53
C THR A 311 -2.32 -33.08 -9.97
N LYS A 312 -1.32 -33.87 -10.42
CA LYS A 312 -0.04 -33.35 -10.92
C LYS A 312 -0.22 -32.51 -12.18
N ARG A 313 -1.10 -32.93 -13.10
CA ARG A 313 -1.42 -32.17 -14.32
C ARG A 313 -2.07 -30.83 -13.98
N ALA A 314 -3.07 -30.80 -13.10
CA ALA A 314 -3.74 -29.57 -12.67
C ALA A 314 -2.78 -28.61 -11.94
N GLN A 315 -1.86 -29.15 -11.12
CA GLN A 315 -0.85 -28.35 -10.42
C GLN A 315 0.19 -27.76 -11.39
N ALA A 316 0.64 -28.52 -12.39
CA ALA A 316 1.52 -28.01 -13.45
C ALA A 316 0.83 -26.92 -14.30
N THR A 317 -0.45 -27.10 -14.66
CA THR A 317 -1.20 -26.07 -15.39
C THR A 317 -1.35 -24.77 -14.58
N LYS A 318 -1.56 -24.85 -13.26
CA LYS A 318 -1.54 -23.68 -12.37
C LYS A 318 -0.17 -22.99 -12.32
N GLY A 319 0.92 -23.76 -12.28
CA GLY A 319 2.29 -23.23 -12.35
C GLY A 319 2.55 -22.42 -13.63
N ASN A 320 2.25 -23.01 -14.79
CA ASN A 320 2.45 -22.36 -16.09
C ASN A 320 1.54 -21.13 -16.30
N GLN A 321 0.39 -21.07 -15.62
CA GLN A 321 -0.47 -19.88 -15.64
C GLN A 321 0.11 -18.78 -14.73
N LEU A 322 0.55 -19.13 -13.52
CA LEU A 322 1.21 -18.20 -12.59
C LEU A 322 2.46 -17.57 -13.21
N GLU A 323 3.29 -18.35 -13.88
CA GLU A 323 4.48 -17.85 -14.60
C GLU A 323 4.11 -16.83 -15.70
N LYS A 324 3.07 -17.10 -16.49
CA LYS A 324 2.56 -16.15 -17.49
C LYS A 324 2.02 -14.87 -16.87
N ASP A 325 1.28 -14.97 -15.76
CA ASP A 325 0.71 -13.80 -15.09
C ASP A 325 1.80 -12.96 -14.38
N VAL A 326 2.88 -13.59 -13.91
CA VAL A 326 4.11 -12.92 -13.43
C VAL A 326 4.82 -12.19 -14.57
N LEU A 327 5.07 -12.85 -15.71
CA LEU A 327 5.70 -12.24 -16.89
C LEU A 327 4.87 -11.07 -17.43
N ARG A 328 3.54 -11.16 -17.36
CA ARG A 328 2.62 -10.08 -17.75
C ARG A 328 2.72 -8.84 -16.86
N MET A 329 3.26 -8.96 -15.66
CA MET A 329 3.57 -7.84 -14.76
C MET A 329 5.02 -7.35 -14.86
N MET A 330 5.85 -7.98 -15.69
CA MET A 330 7.21 -7.49 -16.00
C MET A 330 7.13 -6.43 -17.12
N ASP A 331 6.36 -5.37 -16.91
CA ASP A 331 6.11 -4.30 -17.89
C ASP A 331 6.99 -3.05 -17.70
N GLY A 332 7.86 -3.05 -16.69
CA GLY A 332 8.66 -1.88 -16.30
C GLY A 332 7.90 -0.79 -15.54
N GLY A 333 6.59 -0.94 -15.35
CA GLY A 333 5.74 -0.11 -14.51
C GLY A 333 5.61 -0.67 -13.10
N HIS A 334 5.45 -1.98 -12.95
CA HIS A 334 5.45 -2.67 -11.67
C HIS A 334 6.89 -3.01 -11.22
N HIS A 335 7.11 -3.08 -9.91
CA HIS A 335 8.41 -3.39 -9.32
C HIS A 335 8.42 -4.76 -8.62
N THR A 336 9.61 -5.30 -8.32
CA THR A 336 9.77 -6.67 -7.82
C THR A 336 8.93 -7.01 -6.60
N ASP A 337 8.75 -6.09 -5.65
CA ASP A 337 8.02 -6.35 -4.39
C ASP A 337 6.50 -6.36 -4.56
N GLU A 338 5.99 -5.56 -5.49
CA GLU A 338 4.59 -5.59 -5.89
C GLU A 338 4.25 -6.93 -6.56
N ILE A 339 5.13 -7.42 -7.44
CA ILE A 339 5.01 -8.76 -8.04
C ILE A 339 5.09 -9.85 -6.94
N CYS A 340 6.08 -9.77 -6.04
CA CYS A 340 6.22 -10.72 -4.93
C CYS A 340 5.00 -10.73 -3.99
N SER A 341 4.50 -9.56 -3.58
CA SER A 341 3.32 -9.45 -2.71
C SER A 341 2.04 -9.92 -3.43
N LYS A 342 1.84 -9.53 -4.69
CA LYS A 342 0.64 -9.90 -5.46
C LYS A 342 0.54 -11.41 -5.68
N PHE A 343 1.63 -12.08 -6.01
CA PHE A 343 1.68 -13.53 -6.26
C PHE A 343 2.12 -14.39 -5.06
N LEU A 344 2.44 -13.78 -3.92
CA LEU A 344 3.03 -14.43 -2.72
C LEU A 344 4.32 -15.22 -3.03
N LEU A 345 5.11 -14.72 -3.98
CA LEU A 345 6.40 -15.30 -4.39
C LEU A 345 7.56 -14.76 -3.56
N ARG A 346 8.65 -15.54 -3.48
CA ARG A 346 9.90 -15.05 -2.88
C ARG A 346 10.67 -14.23 -3.93
N PHE A 347 11.40 -13.23 -3.46
CA PHE A 347 12.28 -12.40 -4.32
C PHE A 347 13.26 -13.24 -5.15
N THR A 348 13.78 -14.33 -4.58
CA THR A 348 14.66 -15.29 -5.28
C THR A 348 14.01 -15.92 -6.50
N ASP A 349 12.71 -16.18 -6.44
CA ASP A 349 11.97 -16.90 -7.48
C ASP A 349 11.68 -15.96 -8.66
N VAL A 350 11.36 -14.70 -8.34
CA VAL A 350 11.22 -13.63 -9.33
C VAL A 350 12.57 -13.25 -9.95
N GLU A 351 13.67 -13.14 -9.17
CA GLU A 351 15.02 -12.90 -9.72
C GLU A 351 15.49 -14.08 -10.60
N SER A 352 15.14 -15.33 -10.25
CA SER A 352 15.39 -16.51 -11.10
C SER A 352 14.57 -16.47 -12.40
N THR A 353 13.29 -16.07 -12.33
CA THR A 353 12.43 -15.91 -13.53
C THR A 353 13.02 -14.86 -14.49
N ILE A 354 13.51 -13.74 -13.96
CA ILE A 354 14.17 -12.69 -14.77
C ILE A 354 15.45 -13.23 -15.44
N GLN A 355 16.25 -14.05 -14.75
CA GLN A 355 17.50 -14.61 -15.28
C GLN A 355 17.27 -15.75 -16.29
N MET A 356 16.25 -16.57 -16.10
CA MET A 356 15.93 -17.71 -16.96
C MET A 356 15.14 -17.32 -18.22
N THR A 357 14.39 -16.21 -18.18
CA THR A 357 13.52 -15.80 -19.29
C THR A 357 14.29 -15.00 -20.35
N PRO A 358 14.37 -15.47 -21.62
CA PRO A 358 15.01 -14.70 -22.68
C PRO A 358 14.23 -13.42 -22.97
N ASN A 359 14.96 -12.32 -23.17
CA ASN A 359 14.44 -10.95 -23.35
C ASN A 359 13.82 -10.32 -22.08
N CYS A 360 14.11 -10.84 -20.88
CA CYS A 360 13.82 -10.15 -19.63
C CYS A 360 15.06 -9.41 -19.09
N PHE A 361 14.89 -8.20 -18.56
CA PHE A 361 15.95 -7.43 -17.89
C PHE A 361 15.36 -6.50 -16.80
N ALA A 362 16.15 -6.13 -15.79
CA ALA A 362 15.68 -5.31 -14.67
C ALA A 362 16.35 -3.92 -14.64
N VAL A 363 15.53 -2.87 -14.60
CA VAL A 363 15.95 -1.46 -14.49
C VAL A 363 15.84 -1.00 -13.03
N HIS A 364 16.80 -0.23 -12.54
CA HIS A 364 16.79 0.37 -11.20
C HIS A 364 16.27 1.82 -11.27
N LYS A 365 15.38 2.23 -10.37
CA LYS A 365 14.85 3.61 -10.26
C LYS A 365 14.77 4.04 -8.78
#